data_AF-A0A438D412-F1
#
_entry.id   AF-A0A438D412-F1
#
_cell.length_a   1.000
_cell.length_b   1.000
_cell.length_c   1.000
_cell.angle_alpha   90.00
_cell.angle_beta   90.00
_cell.angle_gamma   90.00
#
_symmetry.space_group_name_H-M   'P 1'
#
loop_
_entity.id
_entity.type
_entity.pdbx_description
1 polymer ?
#
loop_
_entity_poly.entity_id
_entity_poly.type
_entity_poly.pdbx_seq_one_letter_code
_entity_poly.pdbx_strand_id
1 'polypeptide(L)' 'MASAHRRNNFMERIKINGEWFLEEQEIREGIANAFKELLSEDTEWKADIGSLQFDQISQEEAEILERPFTEEEIHGL' A
#
# COMPACT_ATOMS: atom_id res chain seq x y z
N MET A 1 -17.67 30.07 -4.01
CA MET A 1 -18.70 29.07 -3.67
C MET A 1 -18.08 27.69 -3.69
N ALA A 2 -17.55 27.24 -2.55
CA ALA A 2 -16.87 25.93 -2.41
C ALA A 2 -17.72 24.91 -1.63
N SER A 3 -18.95 25.26 -1.24
CA SER A 3 -19.83 24.45 -0.40
C SER A 3 -20.86 23.62 -1.18
N ALA A 4 -21.00 23.82 -2.49
CA ALA A 4 -21.98 23.10 -3.31
C ALA A 4 -21.69 21.59 -3.43
N HIS A 5 -20.42 21.18 -3.34
CA HIS A 5 -20.01 19.77 -3.45
C HIS A 5 -19.98 19.00 -2.12
N ARG A 6 -20.17 19.65 -0.96
CA ARG A 6 -20.14 18.94 0.33
C ARG A 6 -21.25 17.89 0.46
N ARG A 7 -22.36 18.08 -0.26
CA ARG A 7 -23.54 17.19 -0.22
C ARG A 7 -23.38 15.90 -1.01
N ASN A 8 -22.38 15.76 -1.87
CA ASN A 8 -22.18 14.56 -2.69
C ASN A 8 -21.18 13.56 -2.11
N ASN A 9 -20.54 13.86 -0.97
CA ASN A 9 -19.60 12.95 -0.32
C ASN A 9 -20.24 12.18 0.85
N PHE A 10 -21.57 12.21 0.98
CA PHE A 10 -22.27 11.47 2.01
C PHE A 10 -22.52 10.03 1.53
N MET A 11 -21.74 9.08 2.04
CA MET A 11 -22.01 7.67 1.88
C MET A 11 -23.04 7.25 2.94
N GLU A 12 -24.31 7.20 2.55
CA GLU A 12 -25.44 6.84 3.42
C GLU A 12 -25.40 5.36 3.86
N ARG A 13 -24.82 4.49 3.03
CA ARG A 13 -24.64 3.08 3.33
C ARG A 13 -23.52 2.46 2.50
N ILE A 14 -22.89 1.43 3.03
CA ILE A 14 -21.87 0.63 2.34
C ILE A 14 -22.05 -0.85 2.69
N LYS A 15 -21.61 -1.72 1.78
CA LYS A 15 -21.56 -3.16 2.02
C LYS A 15 -20.11 -3.59 2.26
N ILE A 16 -19.83 -4.17 3.41
CA ILE A 16 -18.48 -4.63 3.81
C ILE A 16 -18.60 -6.09 4.22
N ASN A 17 -17.77 -6.96 3.64
CA ASN A 17 -17.76 -8.41 3.91
C ASN A 17 -19.13 -9.12 3.84
N GLY A 18 -20.10 -8.57 3.10
CA GLY A 18 -21.44 -9.16 2.99
C GLY A 18 -22.54 -8.43 3.78
N GLU A 19 -22.16 -7.59 4.73
CA GLU A 19 -23.05 -6.88 5.66
C GLU A 19 -23.24 -5.41 5.26
N TRP A 20 -24.41 -4.85 5.55
CA TRP A 20 -24.73 -3.45 5.27
C TRP A 20 -24.53 -2.59 6.51
N PHE A 21 -23.79 -1.49 6.34
CA PHE A 21 -23.52 -0.50 7.37
C PHE A 21 -24.15 0.84 6.97
N LEU A 22 -24.77 1.53 7.93
CA LEU A 22 -25.50 2.79 7.70
C LEU A 22 -25.03 3.93 8.59
N GLU A 23 -24.58 3.64 9.82
CA GLU A 23 -24.04 4.68 10.70
C GLU A 23 -22.60 4.99 10.32
N GLU A 24 -22.24 6.28 10.20
CA GLU A 24 -20.91 6.72 9.79
C GLU A 24 -19.78 6.10 10.65
N GLN A 25 -20.03 5.95 11.95
CA GLN A 25 -19.10 5.30 12.87
C GLN A 25 -18.89 3.82 12.51
N GLU A 26 -19.99 3.09 12.31
CA GLU A 26 -19.96 1.66 11.93
C GLU A 26 -19.31 1.47 10.55
N ILE A 27 -19.56 2.39 9.61
CA ILE A 27 -18.91 2.41 8.29
C ILE A 27 -17.41 2.55 8.44
N ARG A 28 -16.95 3.51 9.24
CA ARG A 28 -15.51 3.76 9.45
C ARG A 28 -14.83 2.55 10.11
N GLU A 29 -15.46 1.99 11.13
CA GLU A 29 -14.95 0.80 11.83
C GLU A 29 -14.95 -0.43 10.93
N GLY A 30 -16.04 -0.66 10.19
CA GLY A 30 -16.15 -1.76 9.23
C GLY A 30 -15.07 -1.68 8.15
N ILE A 31 -14.79 -0.49 7.60
CA ILE A 31 -13.72 -0.28 6.62
C ILE A 31 -12.37 -0.60 7.25
N ALA A 32 -12.07 -0.01 8.42
CA ALA A 32 -10.80 -0.23 9.10
C ALA A 32 -10.56 -1.72 9.40
N ASN A 33 -11.59 -2.44 9.86
CA ASN A 33 -11.51 -3.87 10.16
C ASN A 33 -11.33 -4.71 8.89
N ALA A 34 -12.08 -4.44 7.82
CA ALA A 34 -11.94 -5.17 6.56
C ALA A 34 -10.53 -5.01 5.97
N PHE A 35 -9.95 -3.80 6.04
CA PHE A 35 -8.56 -3.59 5.64
C PHE A 35 -7.57 -4.26 6.58
N LYS A 36 -7.83 -4.25 7.89
CA LYS A 36 -7.00 -4.95 8.87
C LYS A 36 -6.98 -6.46 8.60
N GLU A 37 -8.12 -7.07 8.29
CA GLU A 37 -8.21 -8.48 7.91
C GLU A 37 -7.52 -8.74 6.58
N LEU A 38 -7.81 -7.94 5.55
CA LEU A 38 -7.21 -8.08 4.22
C LEU A 38 -5.68 -7.96 4.24
N LEU A 39 -5.15 -7.04 5.06
CA LEU A 39 -3.72 -6.78 5.21
C LEU A 39 -3.10 -7.55 6.37
N SER A 40 -3.87 -8.37 7.09
CA SER A 40 -3.30 -9.25 8.09
C SER A 40 -2.53 -10.36 7.38
N GLU A 41 -1.23 -10.41 7.62
CA GLU A 41 -0.40 -11.51 7.18
C GLU A 41 -0.70 -12.72 8.08
N ASP A 42 -1.15 -13.82 7.47
CA ASP A 42 -1.06 -15.12 8.13
C ASP A 42 0.42 -15.47 8.26
N THR A 43 0.96 -15.48 9.48
CA THR A 43 2.38 -15.76 9.73
C THR A 43 2.81 -17.15 9.26
N GLU A 44 1.87 -18.04 8.93
CA GLU A 44 2.12 -19.44 8.58
C GLU A 44 2.71 -19.64 7.16
N TRP A 45 2.43 -18.74 6.20
CA TRP A 45 3.00 -18.85 4.83
C TRP A 45 4.37 -18.21 4.68
N LYS A 46 4.82 -17.43 5.68
CA LYS A 46 6.10 -16.74 5.59
C LYS A 46 7.22 -17.77 5.70
N ALA A 47 7.78 -18.16 4.56
CA ALA A 47 9.00 -18.93 4.52
C ALA A 47 10.03 -18.17 5.36
N ASP A 48 10.49 -18.79 6.44
CA ASP A 48 11.58 -18.25 7.24
C ASP A 48 12.80 -18.16 6.33
N ILE A 49 13.09 -16.94 5.86
CA ILE A 49 14.30 -16.64 5.09
C ILE A 49 15.54 -16.56 5.99
N GLY A 50 15.39 -16.93 7.27
CA GLY A 50 16.44 -17.03 8.26
C GLY A 50 17.70 -17.69 7.71
N SER A 51 18.83 -17.03 7.97
CA SER A 51 20.19 -17.46 7.58
C SER A 51 20.47 -17.66 6.09
N LEU A 52 19.50 -17.47 5.18
CA LEU A 52 19.76 -17.51 3.75
C LEU A 52 20.70 -16.36 3.39
N GLN A 53 21.91 -16.73 2.96
CA GLN A 53 22.83 -15.77 2.39
C GLN A 53 22.37 -15.47 0.97
N PHE A 54 21.94 -14.23 0.79
CA PHE A 54 21.71 -13.67 -0.54
C PHE A 54 23.02 -13.05 -1.01
N ASP A 55 23.31 -13.22 -2.29
CA ASP A 55 24.34 -12.41 -2.94
C ASP A 55 23.92 -10.95 -2.83
N GLN A 56 24.78 -10.14 -2.21
CA GLN A 56 24.58 -8.71 -2.09
C GLN A 56 25.48 -8.02 -3.11
N ILE A 57 24.92 -7.03 -3.79
CA ILE A 57 25.74 -6.10 -4.55
C ILE A 57 26.69 -5.36 -3.59
N SER A 58 27.87 -5.02 -4.09
CA SER A 58 28.82 -4.19 -3.37
C SER A 58 28.24 -2.80 -3.09
N GLN A 59 28.83 -2.11 -2.11
CA GLN A 59 28.48 -0.73 -1.79
C GLN A 59 28.62 0.20 -3.01
N GLU A 60 29.64 -0.02 -3.83
CA GLU A 60 29.88 0.76 -5.05
C GLU A 60 28.77 0.53 -6.09
N GLU A 61 28.38 -0.73 -6.31
CA GLU A 61 27.26 -1.06 -7.20
C GLU A 61 25.95 -0.44 -6.72
N ALA A 62 25.70 -0.43 -5.40
CA ALA A 62 24.53 0.22 -4.83
C ALA A 62 24.55 1.74 -5.08
N GLU A 63 25.68 2.41 -4.83
CA GLU A 63 25.84 3.84 -5.09
C GLU A 63 25.65 4.19 -6.57
N ILE A 64 26.12 3.33 -7.49
CA ILE A 64 25.90 3.49 -8.93
C ILE A 64 24.42 3.37 -9.30
N LEU A 65 23.67 2.47 -8.65
CA LEU A 65 22.23 2.31 -8.90
C LEU A 65 21.38 3.42 -8.29
N GLU A 66 21.83 4.01 -7.18
CA GLU A 66 21.12 5.09 -6.49
C GLU A 66 21.40 6.48 -7.08
N ARG A 67 22.53 6.68 -7.76
CA ARG A 67 22.82 7.95 -8.41
C ARG A 67 21.89 8.19 -9.62
N PRO A 68 21.61 9.46 -9.96
CA PRO A 68 20.94 9.80 -11.20
C PRO A 68 21.71 9.31 -12.43
N PHE A 69 20.96 9.02 -13.51
CA PHE A 69 21.54 8.73 -14.83
C PHE A 69 22.29 9.94 -15.38
N THR A 70 23.41 9.69 -16.07
CA THR A 70 24.10 10.71 -16.86
C THR A 70 23.47 10.88 -18.24
N GLU A 71 23.80 11.98 -18.93
CA GLU A 71 23.31 12.21 -20.29
C GLU A 71 23.79 11.12 -21.26
N GLU A 72 25.03 10.64 -21.09
CA GLU A 72 25.60 9.57 -21.90
C GLU A 72 24.85 8.24 -21.70
N GLU A 73 24.48 7.92 -20.45
CA GLU A 73 23.70 6.73 -20.12
C GLU A 73 22.29 6.76 -20.75
N ILE A 74 21.69 7.95 -20.86
CA ILE A 74 20.37 8.14 -21.46
C ILE A 74 20.45 8.13 -23.00
N HIS A 75 21.50 8.71 -23.57
CA HIS A 75 21.63 8.92 -25.01
C HIS A 75 22.34 7.77 -25.74
N GLY A 76 22.96 6.83 -25.01
CA GLY A 76 23.44 5.54 -25.54
C GLY A 76 24.45 5.68 -26.69
N LEU A 77 25.44 6.56 -26.53
CA LEU A 77 26.52 6.72 -27.51
C LEU A 77 27.61 5.65 -27.35
#